data_AF-A0A8J3MKF0-F1
#
_entry.id   AF-A0A8J3MKF0-F1
#
_cell.length_a   1.000
_cell.length_b   1.000
_cell.length_c   1.000
_cell.angle_alpha   90.00
_cell.angle_beta   90.00
_cell.angle_gamma   90.00
#
_symmetry.space_group_name_H-M   'P 1'
#
loop_
_entity.id
_entity.type
_entity.pdbx_description
1 polymer ?
#
loop_
_entity_poly.entity_id
_entity_poly.type
_entity_poly.pdbx_seq_one_letter_code
_entity_poly.pdbx_strand_id
1 'polypeptide(L)'
;MTSLPGLRDALDEAEGMPPGDSKIAELERITAHADAAGDVRLGYDARIELIETFNHHTERWRMLPPFGWCLAAFDRDPSMFDDWDGEQLRWFHKWAVATLRTTPRVGLAQTVAALDDMERRFRAGGHSMQTIYNLRCRIADHLGDEAEARRWLDRWRTAERDENSDCAGCDPSRQADLLAGWGEWEQALQTVEPVLSGMVGCAEQPEKALVVAQMAYLRLGRYEEAGRAHVRSYRRHRHERDAFPFLVEHIRFCSLSGNADRGVDILAEHLSWLDRPYDESSAMEFAAAGALACRLAGDAGRVVHRPSFGDRAEADLTVVQLGADLAAQARDLAERFDARNGTGHQSRRVAVLLAEAPVADGIELPPDRPVSAWDPEVGLPPEGRDELVEPLSVQAVTAVLDDRGDRYQVDEEGSVVGQWGEGVFTFDRAGERGEVLHVRVVVQRTLPADRLMEAYAFCNAWNHDRVLPKAYVHDTGEGELILAGDIVTDLEHGVAAPQLAVLMHAAIMTGVQFAEEATALPK
;
A
#
# COMPACT_ATOMS: atom_id res chain seq x y z
N MET A 1 -31.79 -25.13 -2.24
CA MET A 1 -32.48 -23.95 -1.67
C MET A 1 -31.91 -23.74 -0.28
N THR A 2 -30.82 -22.98 -0.19
CA THR A 2 -30.28 -22.53 1.10
C THR A 2 -31.27 -21.52 1.68
N SER A 3 -31.59 -21.62 2.97
CA SER A 3 -32.52 -20.69 3.64
C SER A 3 -31.88 -19.32 3.82
N LEU A 4 -32.68 -18.24 3.91
CA LEU A 4 -32.21 -16.86 4.11
C LEU A 4 -31.27 -16.68 5.32
N PRO A 5 -31.50 -17.32 6.49
CA PRO A 5 -30.54 -17.30 7.60
C PRO A 5 -29.15 -17.80 7.20
N GLY A 6 -29.06 -18.83 6.35
CA GLY A 6 -27.78 -19.36 5.87
C GLY A 6 -27.09 -18.49 4.81
N LEU A 7 -27.73 -17.44 4.29
CA LEU A 7 -27.07 -16.49 3.37
C LEU A 7 -26.36 -15.36 4.09
N ARG A 8 -26.80 -14.99 5.31
CA ARG A 8 -26.06 -14.04 6.15
C ARG A 8 -24.80 -14.69 6.70
N ASP A 9 -24.92 -15.90 7.24
CA ASP A 9 -23.74 -16.67 7.67
C ASP A 9 -22.73 -16.86 6.52
N ALA A 10 -23.22 -17.12 5.30
CA ALA A 10 -22.34 -17.22 4.12
C ALA A 10 -21.68 -15.89 3.72
N LEU A 11 -22.34 -14.76 3.97
CA LEU A 11 -21.73 -13.45 3.76
C LEU A 11 -20.63 -13.19 4.80
N ASP A 12 -20.90 -13.43 6.08
CA ASP A 12 -19.92 -13.30 7.15
C ASP A 12 -18.68 -14.19 6.89
N GLU A 13 -18.89 -15.41 6.39
CA GLU A 13 -17.80 -16.30 5.95
C GLU A 13 -17.03 -15.73 4.75
N ALA A 14 -17.73 -15.14 3.78
CA ALA A 14 -17.12 -14.56 2.58
C ALA A 14 -16.30 -13.29 2.89
N GLU A 15 -16.75 -12.46 3.84
CA GLU A 15 -16.03 -11.27 4.31
C GLU A 15 -14.62 -11.65 4.82
N GLY A 16 -14.52 -12.76 5.57
CA GLY A 16 -13.24 -13.29 6.07
C GLY A 16 -12.31 -13.92 5.01
N MET A 17 -12.76 -14.08 3.77
CA MET A 17 -11.93 -14.64 2.70
C MET A 17 -10.91 -13.61 2.17
N PRO A 18 -9.71 -14.03 1.73
CA PRO A 18 -8.80 -13.14 1.02
C PRO A 18 -9.41 -12.68 -0.33
N PRO A 19 -9.13 -11.45 -0.78
CA PRO A 19 -9.58 -10.98 -2.09
C PRO A 19 -9.14 -11.92 -3.23
N GLY A 20 -10.08 -12.35 -4.06
CA GLY A 20 -9.80 -13.22 -5.20
C GLY A 20 -11.04 -13.84 -5.83
N ASP A 21 -10.85 -14.62 -6.89
CA ASP A 21 -11.92 -15.19 -7.71
C ASP A 21 -12.94 -16.00 -6.89
N SER A 22 -12.49 -16.75 -5.88
CA SER A 22 -13.39 -17.54 -5.01
C SER A 22 -14.32 -16.64 -4.17
N LYS A 23 -13.79 -15.56 -3.59
CA LYS A 23 -14.58 -14.59 -2.83
C LYS A 23 -15.58 -13.87 -3.74
N ILE A 24 -15.12 -13.44 -4.91
CA ILE A 24 -15.99 -12.81 -5.93
C ILE A 24 -17.14 -13.74 -6.33
N ALA A 25 -16.86 -15.00 -6.64
CA ALA A 25 -17.88 -15.96 -7.07
C ALA A 25 -18.93 -16.20 -5.97
N GLU A 26 -18.50 -16.27 -4.71
CA GLU A 26 -19.41 -16.46 -3.58
C GLU A 26 -20.28 -15.23 -3.32
N LEU A 27 -19.70 -14.03 -3.35
CA LEU A 27 -20.46 -12.78 -3.19
C LEU A 27 -21.44 -12.53 -4.36
N GLU A 28 -21.06 -12.89 -5.59
CA GLU A 28 -21.97 -12.85 -6.74
C GLU A 28 -23.12 -13.84 -6.57
N ARG A 29 -22.85 -15.04 -6.03
CA ARG A 29 -23.88 -16.03 -5.70
C ARG A 29 -24.83 -15.48 -4.63
N ILE A 30 -24.32 -14.90 -3.54
CA ILE A 30 -25.13 -14.31 -2.46
C ILE A 30 -25.99 -13.16 -3.02
N THR A 31 -25.38 -12.28 -3.81
CA THR A 31 -26.04 -11.17 -4.49
C THR A 31 -27.23 -11.65 -5.33
N ALA A 32 -27.04 -12.67 -6.16
CA ALA A 32 -28.10 -13.23 -6.99
C ALA A 32 -29.26 -13.83 -6.17
N HIS A 33 -28.96 -14.42 -5.02
CA HIS A 33 -30.00 -14.95 -4.12
C HIS A 33 -30.77 -13.82 -3.40
N ALA A 34 -30.07 -12.77 -2.96
CA ALA A 34 -30.68 -11.60 -2.35
C ALA A 34 -31.64 -10.90 -3.33
N ASP A 35 -31.20 -10.71 -4.57
CA ASP A 35 -32.02 -10.12 -5.64
C ASP A 35 -33.28 -10.96 -5.93
N ALA A 36 -33.15 -12.29 -5.99
CA ALA A 36 -34.27 -13.19 -6.22
C ALA A 36 -35.29 -13.21 -5.06
N ALA A 37 -34.81 -12.97 -3.82
CA ALA A 37 -35.65 -12.88 -2.63
C ALA A 37 -36.23 -11.47 -2.40
N GLY A 38 -35.71 -10.45 -3.08
CA GLY A 38 -36.04 -9.05 -2.82
C GLY A 38 -35.46 -8.52 -1.51
N ASP A 39 -34.40 -9.15 -0.97
CA ASP A 39 -33.73 -8.71 0.26
C ASP A 39 -32.73 -7.60 -0.06
N VAL A 40 -33.18 -6.35 0.08
CA VAL A 40 -32.37 -5.17 -0.26
C VAL A 40 -31.16 -5.01 0.66
N ARG A 41 -31.29 -5.36 1.95
CA ARG A 41 -30.19 -5.19 2.91
C ARG A 41 -29.06 -6.17 2.61
N LEU A 42 -29.38 -7.47 2.51
CA LEU A 42 -28.40 -8.49 2.14
C LEU A 42 -27.78 -8.19 0.76
N GLY A 43 -28.60 -7.72 -0.19
CA GLY A 43 -28.12 -7.32 -1.51
C GLY A 43 -27.21 -6.10 -1.50
N TYR A 44 -27.33 -5.21 -0.51
CA TYR A 44 -26.44 -4.07 -0.30
C TYR A 44 -25.12 -4.55 0.32
N ASP A 45 -25.17 -5.30 1.42
CA ASP A 45 -23.98 -5.79 2.14
C ASP A 45 -23.05 -6.60 1.23
N ALA A 46 -23.60 -7.57 0.49
CA ALA A 46 -22.83 -8.39 -0.44
C ALA A 46 -22.20 -7.55 -1.59
N ARG A 47 -22.83 -6.46 -1.99
CA ARG A 47 -22.32 -5.57 -3.04
C ARG A 47 -21.26 -4.61 -2.52
N ILE A 48 -21.38 -4.16 -1.28
CA ILE A 48 -20.33 -3.39 -0.60
C ILE A 48 -19.05 -4.25 -0.53
N GLU A 49 -19.19 -5.51 -0.12
CA GLU A 49 -18.05 -6.42 -0.06
C GLU A 49 -17.45 -6.74 -1.45
N LEU A 50 -18.28 -6.82 -2.49
CA LEU A 50 -17.80 -6.91 -3.89
C LEU A 50 -17.00 -5.67 -4.30
N ILE A 51 -17.46 -4.47 -3.95
CA ILE A 51 -16.78 -3.21 -4.28
C ILE A 51 -15.37 -3.18 -3.66
N GLU A 52 -15.25 -3.56 -2.39
CA GLU A 52 -13.95 -3.66 -1.71
C GLU A 52 -13.06 -4.71 -2.37
N THR A 53 -13.62 -5.90 -2.62
CA THR A 53 -12.88 -7.00 -3.25
C THR A 53 -12.34 -6.60 -4.63
N PHE A 54 -13.14 -5.92 -5.47
CA PHE A 54 -12.67 -5.42 -6.77
C PHE A 54 -11.64 -4.30 -6.67
N ASN A 55 -11.65 -3.51 -5.59
CA ASN A 55 -10.66 -2.45 -5.40
C ASN A 55 -9.26 -3.00 -5.04
N HIS A 56 -9.21 -4.15 -4.36
CA HIS A 56 -7.97 -4.84 -3.93
C HIS A 56 -7.61 -6.05 -4.82
N HIS A 57 -8.28 -6.18 -5.96
CA HIS A 57 -8.07 -7.28 -6.89
C HIS A 57 -7.98 -6.75 -8.34
N THR A 58 -8.06 -7.66 -9.30
CA THR A 58 -8.04 -7.35 -10.74
C THR A 58 -9.40 -6.85 -11.24
N GLU A 59 -9.40 -6.21 -12.41
CA GLU A 59 -10.63 -5.76 -13.08
C GLU A 59 -11.44 -4.71 -12.30
N ARG A 60 -10.78 -3.70 -11.74
CA ARG A 60 -11.38 -2.66 -10.88
C ARG A 60 -12.68 -2.04 -11.41
N TRP A 61 -12.84 -1.94 -12.73
CA TRP A 61 -14.07 -1.45 -13.38
C TRP A 61 -15.34 -2.24 -13.00
N ARG A 62 -15.22 -3.50 -12.55
CA ARG A 62 -16.33 -4.35 -12.11
C ARG A 62 -17.00 -3.85 -10.82
N MET A 63 -16.38 -2.90 -10.10
CA MET A 63 -17.03 -2.25 -8.96
C MET A 63 -18.17 -1.29 -9.37
N LEU A 64 -18.22 -0.84 -10.63
CA LEU A 64 -19.17 0.19 -11.06
C LEU A 64 -20.64 -0.26 -11.00
N PRO A 65 -21.02 -1.47 -11.50
CA PRO A 65 -22.39 -1.95 -11.37
C PRO A 65 -22.88 -2.15 -9.92
N PRO A 66 -22.16 -2.83 -9.00
CA PRO A 66 -22.61 -2.95 -7.62
C PRO A 66 -22.69 -1.59 -6.93
N PHE A 67 -21.74 -0.67 -7.17
CA PHE A 67 -21.81 0.69 -6.64
C PHE A 67 -23.07 1.43 -7.12
N GLY A 68 -23.35 1.40 -8.42
CA GLY A 68 -24.55 2.05 -8.98
C GLY A 68 -25.85 1.49 -8.41
N TRP A 69 -25.89 0.18 -8.11
CA TRP A 69 -27.03 -0.44 -7.44
C TRP A 69 -27.15 0.05 -5.99
N CYS A 70 -26.06 0.05 -5.21
CA CYS A 70 -26.05 0.50 -3.82
C CYS A 70 -26.49 1.97 -3.71
N LEU A 71 -25.98 2.84 -4.57
CA LEU A 71 -26.37 4.24 -4.63
C LEU A 71 -27.87 4.40 -4.92
N ALA A 72 -28.41 3.65 -5.88
CA ALA A 72 -29.83 3.70 -6.23
C ALA A 72 -30.74 3.09 -5.14
N ALA A 73 -30.24 2.09 -4.38
CA ALA A 73 -30.95 1.54 -3.24
C ALA A 73 -31.03 2.56 -2.10
N PHE A 74 -29.90 3.20 -1.77
CA PHE A 74 -29.82 4.26 -0.77
C PHE A 74 -30.73 5.45 -1.14
N ASP A 75 -30.70 5.91 -2.40
CA ASP A 75 -31.54 7.02 -2.86
C ASP A 75 -33.05 6.73 -2.79
N ARG A 76 -33.44 5.46 -2.98
CA ARG A 76 -34.86 5.06 -3.00
C ARG A 76 -35.47 5.09 -1.61
N ASP A 77 -34.73 4.61 -0.61
CA ASP A 77 -35.20 4.55 0.76
C ASP A 77 -34.01 4.66 1.73
N PRO A 78 -33.55 5.90 2.02
CA PRO A 78 -32.45 6.14 2.94
C PRO A 78 -32.72 5.61 4.36
N SER A 79 -33.97 5.41 4.75
CA SER A 79 -34.34 5.00 6.12
C SER A 79 -33.98 3.55 6.45
N MET A 80 -33.62 2.75 5.44
CA MET A 80 -33.10 1.38 5.60
C MET A 80 -31.61 1.32 5.97
N PHE A 81 -30.91 2.45 5.91
CA PHE A 81 -29.47 2.54 6.04
C PHE A 81 -29.11 3.45 7.22
N ASP A 82 -28.02 3.13 7.90
CA ASP A 82 -27.52 3.94 9.00
C ASP A 82 -26.48 4.98 8.53
N ASP A 83 -25.94 5.75 9.48
CA ASP A 83 -24.95 6.78 9.18
C ASP A 83 -23.64 6.18 8.64
N TRP A 84 -23.27 4.99 9.12
CA TRP A 84 -22.09 4.25 8.68
C TRP A 84 -22.21 3.81 7.21
N ASP A 85 -23.37 3.28 6.82
CA ASP A 85 -23.67 2.98 5.41
C ASP A 85 -23.51 4.21 4.52
N GLY A 86 -23.99 5.36 4.99
CA GLY A 86 -23.87 6.63 4.30
C GLY A 86 -22.41 7.08 4.16
N GLU A 87 -21.60 6.91 5.19
CA GLU A 87 -20.14 7.18 5.18
C GLU A 87 -19.42 6.28 4.19
N GLN A 88 -19.66 4.96 4.26
CA GLN A 88 -19.08 3.97 3.35
C GLN A 88 -19.46 4.25 1.90
N LEU A 89 -20.74 4.57 1.64
CA LEU A 89 -21.19 4.88 0.28
C LEU A 89 -20.52 6.14 -0.27
N ARG A 90 -20.27 7.17 0.55
CA ARG A 90 -19.48 8.36 0.13
C ARG A 90 -18.06 7.95 -0.22
N TRP A 91 -17.44 7.07 0.56
CA TRP A 91 -16.10 6.57 0.30
C TRP A 91 -16.03 5.80 -1.02
N PHE A 92 -16.94 4.87 -1.26
CA PHE A 92 -17.02 4.11 -2.52
C PHE A 92 -17.40 4.96 -3.72
N HIS A 93 -18.13 6.06 -3.53
CA HIS A 93 -18.39 7.01 -4.62
C HIS A 93 -17.09 7.61 -5.15
N LYS A 94 -16.14 7.96 -4.26
CA LYS A 94 -14.80 8.42 -4.66
C LYS A 94 -14.09 7.37 -5.50
N TRP A 95 -14.12 6.12 -5.07
CA TRP A 95 -13.46 5.01 -5.77
C TRP A 95 -14.10 4.74 -7.13
N ALA A 96 -15.43 4.71 -7.21
CA ALA A 96 -16.15 4.54 -8.47
C ALA A 96 -15.79 5.64 -9.47
N VAL A 97 -15.77 6.91 -9.06
CA VAL A 97 -15.37 8.02 -9.94
C VAL A 97 -13.89 7.94 -10.33
N ALA A 98 -13.00 7.56 -9.42
CA ALA A 98 -11.59 7.35 -9.75
C ALA A 98 -11.41 6.23 -10.78
N THR A 99 -12.16 5.13 -10.66
CA THR A 99 -12.16 3.99 -11.59
C THR A 99 -12.66 4.36 -12.98
N LEU A 100 -13.63 5.28 -13.08
CA LEU A 100 -14.12 5.78 -14.38
C LEU A 100 -13.04 6.50 -15.21
N ARG A 101 -11.93 6.94 -14.60
CA ARG A 101 -10.77 7.48 -15.30
C ARG A 101 -9.89 6.37 -15.89
N THR A 102 -9.81 5.21 -15.23
CA THR A 102 -8.84 4.16 -15.55
C THR A 102 -9.39 3.07 -16.48
N THR A 103 -10.61 3.23 -16.98
CA THR A 103 -11.24 2.32 -17.94
C THR A 103 -11.87 3.06 -19.13
N PRO A 104 -11.64 2.61 -20.39
CA PRO A 104 -12.29 3.20 -21.56
C PRO A 104 -13.71 2.64 -21.79
N ARG A 105 -14.18 1.70 -20.96
CA ARG A 105 -15.48 1.02 -21.12
C ARG A 105 -16.68 1.92 -20.89
N VAL A 106 -16.49 3.00 -20.12
CA VAL A 106 -17.56 3.95 -19.77
C VAL A 106 -17.29 5.29 -20.46
N GLY A 107 -18.30 5.84 -21.13
CA GLY A 107 -18.16 7.06 -21.91
C GLY A 107 -17.82 8.28 -21.06
N LEU A 108 -17.08 9.24 -21.63
CA LEU A 108 -16.67 10.45 -20.90
C LEU A 108 -17.85 11.22 -20.30
N ALA A 109 -18.96 11.34 -21.04
CA ALA A 109 -20.16 12.02 -20.56
C ALA A 109 -20.72 11.39 -19.28
N GLN A 110 -20.68 10.06 -19.16
CA GLN A 110 -21.14 9.35 -17.96
C GLN A 110 -20.17 9.59 -16.79
N THR A 111 -18.87 9.65 -17.06
CA THR A 111 -17.86 9.95 -16.04
C THR A 111 -17.97 11.37 -15.50
N VAL A 112 -18.18 12.35 -16.38
CA VAL A 112 -18.45 13.73 -15.96
C VAL A 112 -19.76 13.80 -15.16
N ALA A 113 -20.82 13.14 -15.63
CA ALA A 113 -22.10 13.12 -14.92
C ALA A 113 -22.00 12.48 -13.52
N ALA A 114 -21.21 11.41 -13.35
CA ALA A 114 -20.97 10.77 -12.06
C ALA A 114 -20.21 11.70 -11.10
N LEU A 115 -19.16 12.38 -11.57
CA LEU A 115 -18.43 13.35 -10.76
C LEU A 115 -19.28 14.58 -10.41
N ASP A 116 -20.08 15.08 -11.35
CA ASP A 116 -21.02 16.17 -11.09
C ASP A 116 -22.09 15.78 -10.07
N ASP A 117 -22.57 14.52 -10.10
CA ASP A 117 -23.50 13.99 -9.10
C ASP A 117 -22.87 13.89 -7.71
N MET A 118 -21.66 13.35 -7.63
CA MET A 118 -20.89 13.30 -6.40
C MET A 118 -20.68 14.71 -5.82
N GLU A 119 -20.29 15.68 -6.64
CA GLU A 119 -20.11 17.07 -6.20
C GLU A 119 -21.41 17.67 -5.66
N ARG A 120 -22.55 17.45 -6.33
CA ARG A 120 -23.85 17.92 -5.85
C ARG A 120 -24.17 17.36 -4.47
N ARG A 121 -23.94 16.06 -4.26
CA ARG A 121 -24.18 15.37 -2.99
C ARG A 121 -23.27 15.88 -1.88
N PHE A 122 -21.97 16.01 -2.16
CA PHE A 122 -21.01 16.53 -1.20
C PHE A 122 -21.37 17.96 -0.77
N ARG A 123 -21.79 18.81 -1.72
CA ARG A 123 -22.24 20.17 -1.43
C ARG A 123 -23.51 20.19 -0.60
N ALA A 124 -24.48 19.34 -0.92
CA ALA A 124 -25.74 19.24 -0.17
C ALA A 124 -25.53 18.73 1.27
N GLY A 125 -24.56 17.83 1.48
CA GLY A 125 -24.18 17.32 2.80
C GLY A 125 -23.25 18.23 3.60
N GLY A 126 -22.78 19.35 3.03
CA GLY A 126 -21.83 20.25 3.70
C GLY A 126 -20.43 19.66 3.86
N HIS A 127 -20.07 18.66 3.07
CA HIS A 127 -18.76 18.02 3.10
C HIS A 127 -17.71 18.87 2.38
N SER A 128 -16.43 18.59 2.65
CA SER A 128 -15.34 19.27 1.95
C SER A 128 -15.33 18.94 0.46
N MET A 129 -15.02 19.95 -0.36
CA MET A 129 -14.82 19.77 -1.80
C MET A 129 -13.42 19.25 -2.15
N GLN A 130 -12.54 19.01 -1.17
CA GLN A 130 -11.15 18.62 -1.39
C GLN A 130 -11.02 17.42 -2.35
N THR A 131 -11.75 16.34 -2.08
CA THR A 131 -11.73 15.13 -2.92
C THR A 131 -12.31 15.38 -4.32
N ILE A 132 -13.32 16.25 -4.44
CA ILE A 132 -13.90 16.63 -5.74
C ILE A 132 -12.84 17.33 -6.58
N TYR A 133 -12.06 18.24 -5.99
CA TYR A 133 -10.99 18.95 -6.68
C TYR A 133 -9.87 18.00 -7.13
N ASN A 134 -9.50 17.02 -6.30
CA ASN A 134 -8.59 15.94 -6.71
C ASN A 134 -9.12 15.18 -7.94
N LEU A 135 -10.37 14.69 -7.90
CA LEU A 135 -10.95 13.92 -8.99
C LEU A 135 -11.08 14.75 -10.28
N ARG A 136 -11.51 16.02 -10.18
CA ARG A 136 -11.55 16.98 -11.30
C ARG A 136 -10.16 17.18 -11.91
N CYS A 137 -9.15 17.38 -11.06
CA CYS A 137 -7.75 17.54 -11.48
C CYS A 137 -7.29 16.35 -12.30
N ARG A 138 -7.48 15.13 -11.76
CA ARG A 138 -7.06 13.89 -12.41
C ARG A 138 -7.80 13.60 -13.72
N ILE A 139 -9.08 13.97 -13.82
CA ILE A 139 -9.82 13.83 -15.08
C ILE A 139 -9.35 14.86 -16.11
N ALA A 140 -9.12 16.12 -15.72
CA ALA A 140 -8.59 17.14 -16.62
C ALA A 140 -7.21 16.76 -17.17
N ASP A 141 -6.32 16.26 -16.31
CA ASP A 141 -5.01 15.72 -16.71
C ASP A 141 -5.14 14.55 -17.69
N HIS A 142 -6.03 13.59 -17.40
CA HIS A 142 -6.31 12.46 -18.29
C HIS A 142 -6.86 12.87 -19.67
N LEU A 143 -7.55 14.01 -19.76
CA LEU A 143 -8.03 14.57 -21.03
C LEU A 143 -6.97 15.41 -21.75
N GLY A 144 -5.82 15.68 -21.12
CA GLY A 144 -4.77 16.53 -21.65
C GLY A 144 -5.05 18.02 -21.51
N ASP A 145 -5.99 18.43 -20.66
CA ASP A 145 -6.20 19.83 -20.29
C ASP A 145 -5.38 20.18 -19.05
N GLU A 146 -4.06 20.31 -19.25
CA GLU A 146 -3.11 20.63 -18.18
C GLU A 146 -3.45 21.96 -17.49
N ALA A 147 -3.95 22.95 -18.24
CA ALA A 147 -4.30 24.25 -17.68
C ALA A 147 -5.46 24.14 -16.68
N GLU A 148 -6.50 23.38 -17.01
CA GLU A 148 -7.60 23.07 -16.08
C GLU A 148 -7.14 22.19 -14.93
N ALA A 149 -6.32 21.17 -15.19
CA ALA A 149 -5.77 20.30 -14.15
C ALA A 149 -4.98 21.10 -13.09
N ARG A 150 -4.12 22.03 -13.51
CA ARG A 150 -3.37 22.92 -12.61
C ARG A 150 -4.28 23.81 -11.76
N ARG A 151 -5.38 24.33 -12.32
CA ARG A 151 -6.38 25.10 -11.56
C ARG A 151 -7.03 24.25 -10.45
N TRP A 152 -7.35 23.00 -10.75
CA TRP A 152 -7.91 22.09 -9.75
C TRP A 152 -6.89 21.64 -8.72
N LEU A 153 -5.62 21.45 -9.10
CA LEU A 153 -4.54 21.13 -8.17
C LEU A 153 -4.36 22.25 -7.12
N ASP A 154 -4.38 23.51 -7.54
CA ASP A 154 -4.31 24.66 -6.64
C ASP A 154 -5.46 24.64 -5.60
N ARG A 155 -6.70 24.47 -6.09
CA ARG A 155 -7.88 24.35 -5.23
C ARG A 155 -7.81 23.15 -4.29
N TRP A 156 -7.34 22.01 -4.79
CA TRP A 156 -7.16 20.80 -3.99
C TRP A 156 -6.19 21.03 -2.82
N ARG A 157 -5.07 21.69 -3.07
CA ARG A 157 -4.04 22.00 -2.06
C ARG A 157 -4.53 22.91 -0.95
N THR A 158 -5.42 23.85 -1.28
CA THR A 158 -5.90 24.86 -0.33
C THR A 158 -7.24 24.52 0.33
N ALA A 159 -7.92 23.46 -0.13
CA ALA A 159 -9.21 23.08 0.41
C ALA A 159 -9.08 22.50 1.83
N GLU A 160 -10.05 22.84 2.69
CA GLU A 160 -10.17 22.25 4.03
C GLU A 160 -10.33 20.73 3.92
N ARG A 161 -9.86 20.00 4.93
CA ARG A 161 -9.95 18.55 4.99
C ARG A 161 -11.05 18.13 5.96
N ASP A 162 -11.69 17.01 5.67
CA ASP A 162 -12.74 16.39 6.48
C ASP A 162 -12.59 14.86 6.47
N GLU A 163 -13.54 14.15 7.09
CA GLU A 163 -13.60 12.67 7.10
C GLU A 163 -13.64 12.04 5.69
N ASN A 164 -14.14 12.77 4.69
CA ASN A 164 -14.26 12.29 3.31
C ASN A 164 -12.98 12.54 2.49
N SER A 165 -12.00 13.24 3.05
CA SER A 165 -10.71 13.50 2.41
C SER A 165 -9.86 12.23 2.36
N ASP A 166 -9.13 12.04 1.26
CA ASP A 166 -8.24 10.87 1.13
C ASP A 166 -7.05 10.98 2.10
N CYS A 167 -6.29 9.90 2.33
CA CYS A 167 -5.17 9.88 3.29
C CYS A 167 -4.21 11.09 3.14
N ALA A 168 -3.98 11.82 4.25
CA ALA A 168 -3.12 13.01 4.28
C ALA A 168 -1.66 12.70 3.92
N GLY A 169 -1.17 11.50 4.26
CA GLY A 169 0.16 11.04 3.87
C GLY A 169 0.28 10.68 2.39
N CYS A 170 -0.82 10.35 1.70
CA CYS A 170 -0.81 9.99 0.28
C CYS A 170 -0.99 11.17 -0.67
N ASP A 171 -1.64 12.25 -0.23
CA ASP A 171 -1.88 13.42 -1.08
C ASP A 171 -0.60 14.06 -1.64
N PRO A 172 0.50 14.24 -0.87
CA PRO A 172 1.75 14.77 -1.41
C PRO A 172 2.27 13.97 -2.61
N SER A 173 2.32 12.63 -2.52
CA SER A 173 2.78 11.78 -3.64
C SER A 173 1.85 11.88 -4.85
N ARG A 174 0.52 11.92 -4.63
CA ARG A 174 -0.46 12.06 -5.72
C ARG A 174 -0.40 13.43 -6.41
N GLN A 175 -0.07 14.49 -5.68
CA GLN A 175 0.11 15.82 -6.25
C GLN A 175 1.44 15.94 -7.00
N ALA A 176 2.51 15.35 -6.43
CA ALA A 176 3.82 15.33 -7.06
C ALA A 176 3.85 14.51 -8.35
N ASP A 177 3.08 13.42 -8.42
CA ASP A 177 2.88 12.61 -9.63
C ASP A 177 2.38 13.46 -10.81
N LEU A 178 1.39 14.34 -10.60
CA LEU A 178 0.91 15.29 -11.61
C LEU A 178 2.01 16.27 -12.04
N LEU A 179 2.70 16.87 -11.07
CA LEU A 179 3.78 17.82 -11.34
C LEU A 179 4.93 17.18 -12.13
N ALA A 180 5.33 15.97 -11.76
CA ALA A 180 6.32 15.18 -12.48
C ALA A 180 5.85 14.87 -13.91
N GLY A 181 4.58 14.52 -14.09
CA GLY A 181 3.95 14.34 -15.40
C GLY A 181 4.01 15.58 -16.30
N TRP A 182 3.96 16.78 -15.71
CA TRP A 182 4.11 18.06 -16.43
C TRP A 182 5.57 18.54 -16.54
N GLY A 183 6.54 17.74 -16.09
CA GLY A 183 7.96 18.06 -16.16
C GLY A 183 8.46 19.01 -15.08
N GLU A 184 7.68 19.25 -14.02
CA GLU A 184 8.01 20.13 -12.89
C GLU A 184 8.76 19.35 -11.80
N TRP A 185 9.93 18.82 -12.13
CA TRP A 185 10.67 17.86 -11.29
C TRP A 185 11.03 18.41 -9.91
N GLU A 186 11.52 19.65 -9.83
CA GLU A 186 11.87 20.30 -8.56
C GLU A 186 10.64 20.51 -7.68
N GLN A 187 9.52 20.95 -8.27
CA GLN A 187 8.28 21.15 -7.52
C GLN A 187 7.71 19.82 -7.04
N ALA A 188 7.82 18.75 -7.83
CA ALA A 188 7.42 17.41 -7.42
C ALA A 188 8.21 16.96 -6.19
N LEU A 189 9.54 17.13 -6.18
CA LEU A 189 10.39 16.81 -5.02
C LEU A 189 10.04 17.65 -3.78
N GLN A 190 9.87 18.96 -3.95
CA GLN A 190 9.42 19.84 -2.87
C GLN A 190 8.07 19.40 -2.28
N THR A 191 7.17 18.91 -3.14
CA THR A 191 5.84 18.44 -2.72
C THR A 191 5.94 17.17 -1.87
N VAL A 192 6.82 16.22 -2.20
CA VAL A 192 6.98 14.98 -1.42
C VAL A 192 7.94 15.09 -0.24
N GLU A 193 8.70 16.18 -0.11
CA GLU A 193 9.69 16.36 0.95
C GLU A 193 9.14 16.07 2.36
N PRO A 194 7.95 16.55 2.77
CA PRO A 194 7.40 16.23 4.09
C PRO A 194 7.19 14.73 4.33
N VAL A 195 6.95 13.95 3.26
CA VAL A 195 6.82 12.49 3.35
C VAL A 195 8.19 11.83 3.43
N LEU A 196 9.15 12.29 2.63
CA LEU A 196 10.51 11.76 2.62
C LEU A 196 11.25 12.05 3.93
N SER A 197 10.96 13.19 4.56
CA SER A 197 11.50 13.59 5.86
C SER A 197 10.78 12.96 7.06
N GLY A 198 9.70 12.20 6.82
CA GLY A 198 8.88 11.58 7.87
C GLY A 198 7.98 12.54 8.67
N MET A 199 7.81 13.78 8.20
CA MET A 199 6.91 14.76 8.84
C MET A 199 5.43 14.38 8.68
N VAL A 200 5.10 13.72 7.57
CA VAL A 200 3.77 13.15 7.30
C VAL A 200 3.98 11.74 6.74
N GLY A 201 3.17 10.77 7.18
CA GLY A 201 3.30 9.40 6.70
C GLY A 201 2.04 8.57 6.87
N CYS A 202 2.05 7.39 6.27
CA CYS A 202 1.07 6.33 6.46
C CYS A 202 1.74 4.99 6.07
N ALA A 203 1.02 3.88 6.22
CA ALA A 203 1.57 2.55 5.94
C ALA A 203 2.07 2.36 4.50
N GLU A 204 1.63 3.17 3.52
CA GLU A 204 2.06 3.10 2.11
C GLU A 204 3.22 4.05 1.77
N GLN A 205 3.64 4.86 2.74
CA GLN A 205 4.68 5.86 2.59
C GLN A 205 5.93 5.45 3.38
N PRO A 206 7.12 5.81 2.88
CA PRO A 206 7.38 6.72 1.76
C PRO A 206 7.52 6.01 0.40
N GLU A 207 7.21 4.71 0.28
CA GLU A 207 7.46 3.97 -0.96
C GLU A 207 6.74 4.57 -2.17
N LYS A 208 5.50 5.05 -2.02
CA LYS A 208 4.78 5.77 -3.09
C LYS A 208 5.40 7.13 -3.43
N ALA A 209 5.87 7.89 -2.43
CA ALA A 209 6.62 9.13 -2.67
C ALA A 209 7.94 8.88 -3.42
N LEU A 210 8.64 7.81 -3.06
CA LEU A 210 9.92 7.43 -3.70
C LEU A 210 9.75 7.03 -5.16
N VAL A 211 8.60 6.48 -5.56
CA VAL A 211 8.30 6.18 -6.96
C VAL A 211 8.27 7.45 -7.82
N VAL A 212 7.71 8.55 -7.31
CA VAL A 212 7.74 9.85 -8.01
C VAL A 212 9.14 10.45 -7.94
N ALA A 213 9.77 10.38 -6.76
CA ALA A 213 11.08 10.98 -6.52
C ALA A 213 12.19 10.35 -7.39
N GLN A 214 12.16 9.04 -7.67
CA GLN A 214 13.20 8.36 -8.46
C GLN A 214 13.38 9.00 -9.85
N MET A 215 12.27 9.33 -10.53
CA MET A 215 12.30 9.93 -11.85
C MET A 215 12.73 11.40 -11.80
N ALA A 216 12.23 12.15 -10.81
CA ALA A 216 12.62 13.53 -10.60
C ALA A 216 14.12 13.65 -10.28
N TYR A 217 14.66 12.80 -9.38
CA TYR A 217 16.09 12.74 -9.11
C TYR A 217 16.91 12.42 -10.36
N LEU A 218 16.48 11.43 -11.16
CA LEU A 218 17.16 11.08 -12.41
C LEU A 218 17.20 12.26 -13.38
N ARG A 219 16.07 12.94 -13.61
CA ARG A 219 15.97 14.09 -14.53
C ARG A 219 16.76 15.30 -14.07
N LEU A 220 17.01 15.45 -12.77
CA LEU A 220 17.81 16.51 -12.18
C LEU A 220 19.28 16.15 -12.00
N GLY A 221 19.73 15.00 -12.50
CA GLY A 221 21.13 14.56 -12.38
C GLY A 221 21.52 14.06 -10.99
N ARG A 222 20.57 13.84 -10.09
CA ARG A 222 20.75 13.35 -8.71
C ARG A 222 20.77 11.81 -8.68
N TYR A 223 21.69 11.21 -9.44
CA TYR A 223 21.66 9.78 -9.78
C TYR A 223 21.72 8.84 -8.57
N GLU A 224 22.53 9.16 -7.58
CA GLU A 224 22.68 8.35 -6.36
C GLU A 224 21.36 8.25 -5.58
N GLU A 225 20.65 9.38 -5.46
CA GLU A 225 19.36 9.47 -4.79
C GLU A 225 18.27 8.78 -5.60
N ALA A 226 18.35 8.89 -6.92
CA ALA A 226 17.47 8.20 -7.86
C ALA A 226 17.57 6.67 -7.72
N GLY A 227 18.80 6.15 -7.69
CA GLY A 227 19.07 4.71 -7.49
C GLY A 227 18.56 4.20 -6.13
N ARG A 228 18.82 4.93 -5.04
CA ARG A 228 18.29 4.60 -3.70
C ARG A 228 16.77 4.59 -3.67
N ALA A 229 16.13 5.60 -4.25
CA ALA A 229 14.68 5.71 -4.27
C ALA A 229 14.05 4.52 -5.03
N HIS A 230 14.57 4.21 -6.21
CA HIS A 230 14.14 3.05 -7.01
C HIS A 230 14.26 1.75 -6.23
N VAL A 231 15.46 1.43 -5.74
CA VAL A 231 15.72 0.14 -5.10
C VAL A 231 14.90 -0.03 -3.83
N ARG A 232 14.80 1.02 -2.99
CA ARG A 232 14.01 0.95 -1.75
C ARG A 232 12.54 0.69 -2.04
N SER A 233 11.94 1.45 -2.95
CA SER A 233 10.50 1.31 -3.24
C SER A 233 10.18 0.03 -4.02
N TYR A 234 11.04 -0.39 -4.95
CA TYR A 234 10.83 -1.62 -5.74
C TYR A 234 10.78 -2.88 -4.87
N ARG A 235 11.63 -2.96 -3.83
CA ARG A 235 11.66 -4.12 -2.90
C ARG A 235 10.30 -4.43 -2.29
N ARG A 236 9.50 -3.41 -2.02
CA ARG A 236 8.14 -3.54 -1.51
C ARG A 236 7.17 -3.87 -2.66
N HIS A 237 7.18 -3.03 -3.69
CA HIS A 237 6.21 -3.11 -4.79
C HIS A 237 6.25 -4.42 -5.59
N ARG A 238 7.41 -5.09 -5.68
CA ARG A 238 7.53 -6.37 -6.40
C ARG A 238 6.69 -7.51 -5.78
N HIS A 239 6.25 -7.38 -4.52
CA HIS A 239 5.45 -8.41 -3.85
C HIS A 239 3.99 -8.01 -3.66
N GLU A 240 3.62 -6.77 -3.96
CA GLU A 240 2.28 -6.23 -3.72
C GLU A 240 1.50 -6.14 -5.05
N ARG A 241 0.39 -6.87 -5.16
CA ARG A 241 -0.41 -6.87 -6.40
C ARG A 241 -0.95 -5.47 -6.73
N ASP A 242 -1.39 -4.74 -5.71
CA ASP A 242 -1.93 -3.38 -5.81
C ASP A 242 -0.85 -2.35 -6.21
N ALA A 243 0.44 -2.75 -6.17
CA ALA A 243 1.55 -1.92 -6.63
C ALA A 243 1.81 -2.01 -8.14
N PHE A 244 1.01 -2.77 -8.90
CA PHE A 244 1.14 -2.90 -10.35
C PHE A 244 1.28 -1.54 -11.09
N PRO A 245 0.51 -0.48 -10.76
CA PRO A 245 0.68 0.83 -11.40
C PRO A 245 2.06 1.46 -11.14
N PHE A 246 2.73 1.14 -10.02
CA PHE A 246 4.06 1.68 -9.70
C PHE A 246 5.20 0.96 -10.42
N LEU A 247 4.98 -0.29 -10.85
CA LEU A 247 5.96 -1.04 -11.64
C LEU A 247 6.28 -0.35 -12.98
N VAL A 248 5.33 0.40 -13.53
CA VAL A 248 5.51 1.24 -14.72
C VAL A 248 6.71 2.18 -14.54
N GLU A 249 6.71 2.95 -13.45
CA GLU A 249 7.77 3.92 -13.17
C GLU A 249 9.10 3.27 -12.84
N HIS A 250 9.10 2.07 -12.24
CA HIS A 250 10.34 1.30 -12.05
C HIS A 250 10.96 0.83 -13.37
N ILE A 251 10.15 0.27 -14.28
CA ILE A 251 10.62 -0.16 -15.61
C ILE A 251 11.11 1.05 -16.41
N ARG A 252 10.35 2.15 -16.39
CA ARG A 252 10.68 3.40 -17.06
C ARG A 252 11.96 4.01 -16.47
N PHE A 253 12.11 4.05 -15.15
CA PHE A 253 13.34 4.47 -14.48
C PHE A 253 14.55 3.67 -14.95
N CYS A 254 14.49 2.33 -14.87
CA CYS A 254 15.59 1.47 -15.29
C CYS A 254 15.97 1.72 -16.76
N SER A 255 14.97 1.86 -17.63
CA SER A 255 15.18 2.15 -19.05
C SER A 255 15.91 3.47 -19.27
N LEU A 256 15.52 4.52 -18.56
CA LEU A 256 16.05 5.87 -18.74
C LEU A 256 17.35 6.12 -17.98
N SER A 257 17.66 5.32 -16.96
CA SER A 257 18.91 5.38 -16.22
C SER A 257 20.04 4.59 -16.89
N GLY A 258 19.80 4.02 -18.08
CA GLY A 258 20.74 3.14 -18.78
C GLY A 258 20.84 1.72 -18.20
N ASN A 259 19.88 1.31 -17.37
CA ASN A 259 19.78 -0.02 -16.77
C ASN A 259 18.65 -0.84 -17.44
N ALA A 260 18.55 -0.78 -18.77
CA ALA A 260 17.41 -1.34 -19.51
C ALA A 260 17.23 -2.86 -19.31
N ASP A 261 18.32 -3.62 -19.13
CA ASP A 261 18.26 -5.05 -18.83
C ASP A 261 17.53 -5.36 -17.52
N ARG A 262 17.75 -4.54 -16.48
CA ARG A 262 16.99 -4.62 -15.23
C ARG A 262 15.52 -4.28 -15.45
N GLY A 263 15.23 -3.31 -16.32
CA GLY A 263 13.86 -3.01 -16.73
C GLY A 263 13.17 -4.22 -17.37
N VAL A 264 13.89 -4.99 -18.20
CA VAL A 264 13.39 -6.23 -18.79
C VAL A 264 13.27 -7.36 -17.75
N ASP A 265 14.13 -7.42 -16.72
CA ASP A 265 13.97 -8.36 -15.61
C ASP A 265 12.66 -8.12 -14.86
N ILE A 266 12.40 -6.86 -14.48
CA ILE A 266 11.17 -6.44 -13.80
C ILE A 266 9.95 -6.73 -14.69
N LEU A 267 10.04 -6.42 -15.98
CA LEU A 267 8.99 -6.74 -16.94
C LEU A 267 8.70 -8.25 -16.99
N ALA A 268 9.74 -9.08 -17.07
CA ALA A 268 9.60 -10.54 -17.16
C ALA A 268 8.99 -11.13 -15.89
N GLU A 269 9.42 -10.66 -14.71
CA GLU A 269 8.89 -11.08 -13.41
C GLU A 269 7.38 -10.82 -13.29
N HIS A 270 6.90 -9.70 -13.83
CA HIS A 270 5.51 -9.25 -13.71
C HIS A 270 4.70 -9.40 -15.00
N LEU A 271 5.20 -10.09 -16.03
CA LEU A 271 4.52 -10.14 -17.33
C LEU A 271 3.14 -10.82 -17.25
N SER A 272 3.00 -11.84 -16.40
CA SER A 272 1.72 -12.54 -16.17
C SER A 272 0.66 -11.65 -15.51
N TRP A 273 1.05 -10.55 -14.87
CA TRP A 273 0.11 -9.62 -14.26
C TRP A 273 -0.67 -8.80 -15.28
N LEU A 274 -0.15 -8.70 -16.52
CA LEU A 274 -0.80 -8.04 -17.65
C LEU A 274 -1.94 -8.88 -18.25
N ASP A 275 -1.97 -10.18 -18.01
CA ASP A 275 -3.03 -11.07 -18.48
C ASP A 275 -4.36 -10.80 -17.77
N ARG A 276 -4.30 -10.40 -16.49
CA ARG A 276 -5.45 -9.90 -15.71
C ARG A 276 -5.05 -8.59 -15.03
N PRO A 277 -5.06 -7.46 -15.74
CA PRO A 277 -4.55 -6.22 -15.21
C PRO A 277 -5.46 -5.67 -14.10
N TYR A 278 -4.86 -4.85 -13.23
CA TYR A 278 -5.59 -4.11 -12.21
C TYR A 278 -6.66 -3.20 -12.85
N ASP A 279 -6.25 -2.38 -13.83
CA ASP A 279 -7.12 -1.62 -14.72
C ASP A 279 -6.47 -1.40 -16.11
N GLU A 280 -7.27 -0.96 -17.08
CA GLU A 280 -6.80 -0.77 -18.46
C GLU A 280 -5.76 0.35 -18.62
N SER A 281 -5.84 1.41 -17.80
CA SER A 281 -4.84 2.50 -17.81
C SER A 281 -3.47 1.98 -17.38
N SER A 282 -3.41 1.20 -16.30
CA SER A 282 -2.18 0.60 -15.79
C SER A 282 -1.63 -0.44 -16.78
N ALA A 283 -2.50 -1.21 -17.44
CA ALA A 283 -2.09 -2.13 -18.50
C ALA A 283 -1.45 -1.41 -19.69
N MET A 284 -2.03 -0.28 -20.11
CA MET A 284 -1.52 0.55 -21.19
C MET A 284 -0.13 1.10 -20.85
N GLU A 285 0.02 1.69 -19.66
CA GLU A 285 1.27 2.29 -19.22
C GLU A 285 2.37 1.23 -18.98
N PHE A 286 2.02 0.08 -18.38
CA PHE A 286 2.94 -1.05 -18.20
C PHE A 286 3.42 -1.61 -19.54
N ALA A 287 2.52 -1.79 -20.51
CA ALA A 287 2.90 -2.24 -21.84
C ALA A 287 3.80 -1.21 -22.56
N ALA A 288 3.53 0.08 -22.41
CA ALA A 288 4.37 1.13 -22.98
C ALA A 288 5.78 1.14 -22.35
N ALA A 289 5.88 1.06 -21.01
CA ALA A 289 7.15 1.00 -20.30
C ALA A 289 7.93 -0.28 -20.62
N GLY A 290 7.26 -1.42 -20.71
CA GLY A 290 7.88 -2.68 -21.11
C GLY A 290 8.44 -2.63 -22.53
N ALA A 291 7.68 -2.06 -23.48
CA ALA A 291 8.15 -1.86 -24.85
C ALA A 291 9.36 -0.90 -24.94
N LEU A 292 9.38 0.15 -24.10
CA LEU A 292 10.52 1.03 -23.93
C LEU A 292 11.76 0.26 -23.45
N ALA A 293 11.63 -0.53 -22.38
CA ALA A 293 12.71 -1.34 -21.83
C ALA A 293 13.26 -2.34 -22.87
N CYS A 294 12.37 -3.05 -23.56
CA CYS A 294 12.75 -4.00 -24.61
C CYS A 294 13.52 -3.33 -25.76
N ARG A 295 13.07 -2.15 -26.20
CA ARG A 295 13.76 -1.41 -27.25
C ARG A 295 15.16 -0.98 -26.82
N LEU A 296 15.31 -0.48 -25.59
CA LEU A 296 16.57 0.08 -25.10
C LEU A 296 17.57 -0.99 -24.64
N ALA A 297 17.10 -2.17 -24.21
CA ALA A 297 17.99 -3.30 -23.90
C ALA A 297 18.72 -3.80 -25.16
N GLY A 298 18.07 -3.76 -26.33
CA GLY A 298 18.73 -3.98 -27.63
C GLY A 298 19.28 -5.40 -27.87
N ASP A 299 19.23 -6.30 -26.89
CA ASP A 299 19.70 -7.68 -27.00
C ASP A 299 18.66 -8.58 -27.68
N ALA A 300 18.84 -8.79 -28.99
CA ALA A 300 17.99 -9.67 -29.79
C ALA A 300 18.08 -11.16 -29.40
N GLY A 301 19.08 -11.57 -28.61
CA GLY A 301 19.27 -12.95 -28.17
C GLY A 301 18.56 -13.29 -26.87
N ARG A 302 18.17 -12.29 -26.07
CA ARG A 302 17.46 -12.50 -24.81
C ARG A 302 16.02 -12.96 -25.07
N VAL A 303 15.63 -14.03 -24.39
CA VAL A 303 14.31 -14.64 -24.50
C VAL A 303 13.56 -14.48 -23.18
N VAL A 304 12.28 -14.15 -23.26
CA VAL A 304 11.35 -14.08 -22.13
C VAL A 304 10.25 -15.11 -22.37
N HIS A 305 10.08 -15.99 -21.40
CA HIS A 305 9.01 -16.98 -21.42
C HIS A 305 7.67 -16.31 -21.10
N ARG A 306 6.67 -16.49 -21.97
CA ARG A 306 5.32 -15.97 -21.78
C ARG A 306 4.33 -17.15 -21.70
N PRO A 307 3.78 -17.45 -20.50
CA PRO A 307 2.81 -18.54 -20.32
C PRO A 307 1.56 -18.35 -21.18
N SER A 308 0.86 -19.47 -21.43
CA SER A 308 -0.46 -19.42 -22.07
C SER A 308 -1.48 -18.69 -21.19
N PHE A 309 -2.41 -17.97 -21.82
CA PHE A 309 -3.51 -17.29 -21.12
C PHE A 309 -4.69 -17.05 -22.05
N GLY A 310 -5.88 -17.50 -21.66
CA GLY A 310 -7.05 -17.49 -22.56
C GLY A 310 -6.75 -18.24 -23.85
N ASP A 311 -7.02 -17.60 -25.00
CA ASP A 311 -6.73 -18.17 -26.33
C ASP A 311 -5.25 -17.99 -26.76
N ARG A 312 -4.44 -17.26 -25.99
CA ARG A 312 -3.02 -17.03 -26.28
C ARG A 312 -2.22 -18.27 -25.89
N ALA A 313 -1.56 -18.90 -26.87
CA ALA A 313 -0.65 -20.01 -26.62
C ALA A 313 0.60 -19.56 -25.85
N GLU A 314 1.22 -20.52 -25.16
CA GLU A 314 2.53 -20.37 -24.54
C GLU A 314 3.59 -20.10 -25.61
N ALA A 315 4.50 -19.17 -25.35
CA ALA A 315 5.54 -18.80 -26.29
C ALA A 315 6.79 -18.28 -25.60
N ASP A 316 7.94 -18.63 -26.16
CA ASP A 316 9.22 -17.99 -25.87
C ASP A 316 9.44 -16.85 -26.86
N LEU A 317 9.47 -15.62 -26.35
CA LEU A 317 9.58 -14.41 -27.17
C LEU A 317 10.96 -13.80 -27.00
N THR A 318 11.60 -13.45 -28.11
CA THR A 318 12.75 -12.54 -28.03
C THR A 318 12.30 -11.20 -27.44
N VAL A 319 13.21 -10.49 -26.76
CA VAL A 319 12.93 -9.15 -26.22
C VAL A 319 12.41 -8.21 -27.30
N VAL A 320 12.88 -8.33 -28.55
CA VAL A 320 12.39 -7.55 -29.70
C VAL A 320 10.93 -7.87 -30.03
N GLN A 321 10.56 -9.16 -30.08
CA GLN A 321 9.18 -9.58 -30.34
C GLN A 321 8.25 -9.15 -29.20
N LEU A 322 8.66 -9.38 -27.94
CA LEU A 322 7.90 -8.95 -26.78
C LEU A 322 7.69 -7.43 -26.78
N GLY A 323 8.73 -6.65 -27.09
CA GLY A 323 8.64 -5.20 -27.19
C GLY A 323 7.67 -4.74 -28.29
N ALA A 324 7.64 -5.42 -29.43
CA ALA A 324 6.69 -5.11 -30.51
C ALA A 324 5.24 -5.40 -30.09
N ASP A 325 4.98 -6.55 -29.45
CA ASP A 325 3.66 -6.94 -28.95
C ASP A 325 3.15 -5.95 -27.89
N LEU A 326 4.00 -5.60 -26.92
CA LEU A 326 3.66 -4.64 -25.87
C LEU A 326 3.42 -3.24 -26.44
N ALA A 327 4.20 -2.80 -27.43
CA ALA A 327 3.98 -1.52 -28.09
C ALA A 327 2.65 -1.50 -28.87
N ALA A 328 2.24 -2.62 -29.47
CA ALA A 328 0.95 -2.73 -30.14
C ALA A 328 -0.21 -2.67 -29.13
N GLN A 329 -0.09 -3.42 -28.02
CA GLN A 329 -1.10 -3.41 -26.94
C GLN A 329 -1.27 -2.03 -26.30
N ALA A 330 -0.15 -1.33 -26.02
CA ALA A 330 -0.20 0.04 -25.48
C ALA A 330 -0.90 1.02 -26.42
N ARG A 331 -0.65 0.93 -27.72
CA ARG A 331 -1.30 1.79 -28.72
C ARG A 331 -2.79 1.49 -28.87
N ASP A 332 -3.19 0.21 -28.92
CA ASP A 332 -4.61 -0.17 -28.96
C ASP A 332 -5.38 0.37 -27.74
N LEU A 333 -4.84 0.22 -26.54
CA LEU A 333 -5.46 0.75 -25.33
C LEU A 333 -5.54 2.29 -25.35
N ALA A 334 -4.48 2.97 -25.79
CA ALA A 334 -4.47 4.42 -25.91
C ALA A 334 -5.51 4.93 -26.91
N GLU A 335 -5.64 4.27 -28.06
CA GLU A 335 -6.66 4.58 -29.08
C GLU A 335 -8.08 4.41 -28.53
N ARG A 336 -8.33 3.39 -27.69
CA ARG A 336 -9.64 3.21 -27.02
C ARG A 336 -9.95 4.34 -26.05
N PHE A 337 -8.99 4.77 -25.25
CA PHE A 337 -9.18 5.93 -24.37
C PHE A 337 -9.40 7.21 -25.17
N ASP A 338 -8.63 7.42 -26.23
CA ASP A 338 -8.75 8.59 -27.09
C ASP A 338 -10.11 8.64 -27.80
N ALA A 339 -10.59 7.50 -28.32
CA ALA A 339 -11.94 7.37 -28.87
C ALA A 339 -13.02 7.67 -27.82
N ARG A 340 -12.85 7.20 -26.58
CA ARG A 340 -13.75 7.48 -25.46
C ARG A 340 -13.73 8.96 -25.05
N ASN A 341 -12.55 9.60 -25.09
CA ASN A 341 -12.32 10.97 -24.63
C ASN A 341 -12.63 12.02 -25.69
N GLY A 342 -12.60 11.66 -26.98
CA GLY A 342 -12.64 12.62 -28.09
C GLY A 342 -11.37 13.47 -28.21
N THR A 343 -10.25 12.97 -27.68
CA THR A 343 -8.93 13.64 -27.75
C THR A 343 -7.89 12.66 -28.30
N GLY A 344 -6.69 13.14 -28.67
CA GLY A 344 -5.55 12.28 -29.02
C GLY A 344 -4.48 12.22 -27.92
N HIS A 345 -4.85 12.53 -26.68
CA HIS A 345 -3.89 12.78 -25.61
C HIS A 345 -3.19 11.51 -25.15
N GLN A 346 -3.92 10.40 -24.98
CA GLN A 346 -3.34 9.14 -24.50
C GLN A 346 -2.40 8.54 -25.54
N SER A 347 -2.75 8.58 -26.83
CA SER A 347 -1.86 8.14 -27.90
C SER A 347 -0.58 8.96 -27.96
N ARG A 348 -0.67 10.29 -27.73
CA ARG A 348 0.53 11.14 -27.65
C ARG A 348 1.40 10.80 -26.44
N ARG A 349 0.81 10.57 -25.26
CA ARG A 349 1.56 10.15 -24.06
C ARG A 349 2.28 8.82 -24.29
N VAL A 350 1.59 7.82 -24.83
CA VAL A 350 2.19 6.52 -25.18
C VAL A 350 3.28 6.69 -26.23
N ALA A 351 3.07 7.50 -27.27
CA ALA A 351 4.08 7.75 -28.29
C ALA A 351 5.34 8.45 -27.72
N VAL A 352 5.17 9.41 -26.81
CA VAL A 352 6.29 10.08 -26.12
C VAL A 352 7.07 9.08 -25.28
N LEU A 353 6.39 8.28 -24.43
CA LEU A 353 7.04 7.25 -23.60
C LEU A 353 7.79 6.24 -24.47
N LEU A 354 7.15 5.74 -25.52
CA LEU A 354 7.77 4.84 -26.50
C LEU A 354 8.90 5.48 -27.30
N ALA A 355 9.10 6.80 -27.27
CA ALA A 355 10.19 7.47 -27.98
C ALA A 355 11.30 7.96 -27.03
N GLU A 356 11.14 7.81 -25.71
CA GLU A 356 12.15 8.29 -24.77
C GLU A 356 13.52 7.62 -25.00
N ALA A 357 14.55 8.42 -24.76
CA ALA A 357 15.95 8.01 -24.80
C ALA A 357 16.52 8.00 -23.38
N PRO A 358 17.58 7.20 -23.12
CA PRO A 358 18.30 7.26 -21.86
C PRO A 358 18.73 8.69 -21.52
N VAL A 359 18.61 9.04 -20.24
CA VAL A 359 19.10 10.30 -19.67
C VAL A 359 20.48 10.12 -19.04
N ALA A 360 20.86 8.89 -18.72
CA ALA A 360 22.18 8.51 -18.27
C ALA A 360 22.64 7.21 -18.92
N ASP A 361 23.94 7.05 -19.10
CA ASP A 361 24.58 5.88 -19.70
C ASP A 361 24.95 4.83 -18.63
N GLY A 362 23.95 4.43 -17.84
CA GLY A 362 24.11 3.45 -16.75
C GLY A 362 24.50 4.12 -15.44
N ILE A 363 23.52 4.35 -14.58
CA ILE A 363 23.78 4.77 -13.20
C ILE A 363 24.03 3.55 -12.31
N GLU A 364 24.90 3.72 -11.32
CA GLU A 364 25.09 2.73 -10.27
C GLU A 364 23.83 2.62 -9.41
N LEU A 365 23.32 1.40 -9.27
CA LEU A 365 22.22 1.09 -8.38
C LEU A 365 22.77 0.48 -7.10
N PRO A 366 22.30 0.91 -5.92
CA PRO A 366 22.66 0.23 -4.69
C PRO A 366 22.17 -1.23 -4.76
N PRO A 367 22.80 -2.15 -4.01
CA PRO A 367 22.39 -3.55 -4.00
C PRO A 367 20.89 -3.67 -3.69
N ASP A 368 20.23 -4.64 -4.33
CA ASP A 368 18.79 -4.89 -4.13
C ASP A 368 18.47 -5.46 -2.73
N ARG A 369 19.49 -5.74 -1.92
CA ARG A 369 19.39 -5.92 -0.48
C ARG A 369 19.72 -4.59 0.19
N PRO A 370 18.99 -4.17 1.23
CA PRO A 370 19.38 -2.97 1.94
C PRO A 370 20.86 -3.07 2.25
N VAL A 371 21.62 -2.09 1.72
CA VAL A 371 22.71 -1.48 2.46
C VAL A 371 22.03 -1.14 3.79
N SER A 372 22.09 -2.08 4.71
CA SER A 372 21.85 -1.81 6.11
C SER A 372 22.72 -0.60 6.45
N ALA A 373 22.49 0.11 7.54
CA ALA A 373 23.51 1.04 8.07
C ALA A 373 24.85 0.35 8.44
N TRP A 374 25.05 -0.89 7.96
CA TRP A 374 26.06 -1.90 8.19
C TRP A 374 26.60 -2.49 6.86
N ASP A 375 26.67 -1.72 5.77
CA ASP A 375 27.45 -2.14 4.58
C ASP A 375 28.89 -1.59 4.67
N PRO A 376 29.95 -2.43 4.61
CA PRO A 376 31.25 -2.15 5.22
C PRO A 376 32.27 -1.40 4.34
N GLU A 377 31.85 -0.66 3.32
CA GLU A 377 32.82 -0.04 2.38
C GLU A 377 33.51 1.22 2.90
N VAL A 378 33.17 1.73 4.09
CA VAL A 378 34.06 2.65 4.83
C VAL A 378 34.95 1.85 5.80
N GLY A 379 35.84 1.07 5.19
CA GLY A 379 37.12 0.60 5.75
C GLY A 379 37.09 -0.15 7.08
N LEU A 380 36.93 -1.47 7.03
CA LEU A 380 37.70 -2.39 7.88
C LEU A 380 38.23 -3.58 7.04
N PRO A 381 39.42 -4.14 7.36
CA PRO A 381 40.18 -5.07 6.49
C PRO A 381 39.56 -6.48 6.40
N PRO A 382 40.07 -7.37 5.51
CA PRO A 382 39.39 -8.61 5.14
C PRO A 382 39.58 -9.75 6.16
N GLU A 383 38.64 -10.70 6.07
CA GLU A 383 38.59 -12.09 6.61
C GLU A 383 37.78 -12.31 7.90
N GLY A 384 36.74 -13.17 7.83
CA GLY A 384 36.16 -13.82 9.01
C GLY A 384 34.64 -14.02 9.12
N ARG A 385 33.82 -13.92 8.06
CA ARG A 385 32.37 -14.22 8.17
C ARG A 385 32.07 -15.73 8.24
N ASP A 386 32.45 -16.33 9.36
CA ASP A 386 31.61 -17.28 10.07
C ASP A 386 30.93 -16.48 11.20
N GLU A 387 29.76 -15.89 10.96
CA GLU A 387 28.94 -15.38 12.07
C GLU A 387 28.12 -16.55 12.61
N LEU A 388 28.68 -17.16 13.65
CA LEU A 388 28.14 -18.30 14.37
C LEU A 388 26.79 -17.92 14.99
N VAL A 389 25.78 -18.77 14.77
CA VAL A 389 24.54 -18.71 15.55
C VAL A 389 24.90 -19.05 17.00
N GLU A 390 24.74 -18.08 17.90
CA GLU A 390 25.14 -18.21 19.31
C GLU A 390 23.91 -18.33 20.23
N PRO A 391 24.04 -19.00 21.39
CA PRO A 391 22.97 -19.03 22.38
C PRO A 391 22.57 -17.62 22.85
N LEU A 392 21.27 -17.41 23.08
CA LEU A 392 20.76 -16.18 23.68
C LEU A 392 21.46 -15.90 25.01
N SER A 393 22.06 -14.71 25.14
CA SER A 393 22.79 -14.29 26.34
C SER A 393 22.40 -12.88 26.75
N VAL A 394 22.59 -12.55 28.04
CA VAL A 394 22.37 -11.18 28.53
C VAL A 394 23.26 -10.19 27.78
N GLN A 395 24.51 -10.57 27.51
CA GLN A 395 25.45 -9.74 26.76
C GLN A 395 24.96 -9.42 25.34
N ALA A 396 24.31 -10.38 24.67
CA ALA A 396 23.73 -10.16 23.35
C ALA A 396 22.54 -9.19 23.41
N VAL A 397 21.67 -9.32 24.42
CA VAL A 397 20.55 -8.40 24.66
C VAL A 397 21.06 -6.99 24.98
N THR A 398 22.02 -6.85 25.88
CA THR A 398 22.58 -5.55 26.25
C THR A 398 23.34 -4.89 25.09
N ALA A 399 24.06 -5.67 24.27
CA ALA A 399 24.74 -5.15 23.09
C ALA A 399 23.77 -4.52 22.07
N VAL A 400 22.58 -5.10 21.91
CA VAL A 400 21.53 -4.51 21.07
C VAL A 400 21.03 -3.18 21.64
N LEU A 401 20.85 -3.08 22.97
CA LEU A 401 20.42 -1.83 23.61
C LEU A 401 21.52 -0.76 23.61
N ASP A 402 22.77 -1.16 23.81
CA ASP A 402 23.95 -0.29 23.73
C ASP A 402 24.10 0.33 22.33
N ASP A 403 23.93 -0.47 21.27
CA ASP A 403 23.96 0.00 19.88
C ASP A 403 22.87 1.04 19.58
N ARG A 404 21.70 0.85 20.21
CA ARG A 404 20.57 1.80 20.13
C ARG A 404 20.79 3.06 20.97
N GLY A 405 21.79 3.07 21.86
CA GLY A 405 21.99 4.15 22.84
C GLY A 405 20.90 4.19 23.93
N ASP A 406 20.20 3.08 24.15
CA ASP A 406 19.12 2.96 25.12
C ASP A 406 19.68 2.87 26.54
N ARG A 407 18.96 3.44 27.52
CA ARG A 407 19.31 3.30 28.94
C ARG A 407 18.59 2.11 29.54
N TYR A 408 19.36 1.22 30.15
CA TYR A 408 18.84 0.06 30.85
C TYR A 408 19.62 -0.22 32.14
N GLN A 409 19.08 -1.10 32.96
CA GLN A 409 19.72 -1.70 34.11
C GLN A 409 19.64 -3.22 33.97
N VAL A 410 20.61 -3.94 34.52
CA VAL A 410 20.58 -5.40 34.60
C VAL A 410 20.44 -5.77 36.07
N ASP A 411 19.44 -6.57 36.40
CA ASP A 411 19.22 -7.03 37.77
C ASP A 411 20.12 -8.23 38.15
N GLU A 412 20.05 -8.68 39.41
CA GLU A 412 20.85 -9.80 39.91
C GLU A 412 20.48 -11.15 39.27
N GLU A 413 19.30 -11.25 38.66
CA GLU A 413 18.78 -12.44 37.98
C GLU A 413 19.14 -12.46 36.48
N GLY A 414 19.75 -11.38 35.98
CA GLY A 414 20.16 -11.23 34.60
C GLY A 414 19.08 -10.69 33.67
N SER A 415 17.99 -10.18 34.22
CA SER A 415 16.92 -9.49 33.47
C SER A 415 17.38 -8.10 33.11
N VAL A 416 17.15 -7.70 31.87
CA VAL A 416 17.48 -6.35 31.41
C VAL A 416 16.22 -5.49 31.48
N VAL A 417 16.25 -4.41 32.24
CA VAL A 417 15.10 -3.53 32.48
C VAL A 417 15.38 -2.14 31.94
N GLY A 418 14.44 -1.59 31.18
CA GLY A 418 14.52 -0.21 30.71
C GLY A 418 13.14 0.43 30.59
N GLN A 419 13.13 1.73 30.36
CA GLN A 419 11.89 2.49 30.19
C GLN A 419 11.87 3.11 28.79
N TRP A 420 10.79 2.87 28.07
CA TRP A 420 10.52 3.46 26.76
C TRP A 420 9.08 4.00 26.75
N GLY A 421 8.94 5.31 26.53
CA GLY A 421 7.64 5.98 26.62
C GLY A 421 6.97 5.78 27.99
N GLU A 422 5.69 5.43 27.95
CA GLU A 422 4.84 5.14 29.13
C GLU A 422 4.96 3.68 29.63
N GLY A 423 5.91 2.91 29.10
CA GLY A 423 6.11 1.50 29.40
C GLY A 423 7.44 1.20 30.08
N VAL A 424 7.41 0.35 31.11
CA VAL A 424 8.61 -0.29 31.67
C VAL A 424 8.74 -1.67 31.02
N PHE A 425 9.90 -1.94 30.44
CA PHE A 425 10.17 -3.19 29.74
C PHE A 425 11.20 -4.02 30.49
N THR A 426 10.94 -5.32 30.54
CA THR A 426 11.86 -6.33 31.04
C THR A 426 12.15 -7.32 29.93
N PHE A 427 13.44 -7.58 29.67
CA PHE A 427 13.93 -8.61 28.77
C PHE A 427 14.52 -9.74 29.61
N ASP A 428 13.76 -10.84 29.69
CA ASP A 428 14.12 -12.05 30.40
C ASP A 428 14.60 -13.13 29.43
N ARG A 429 15.43 -14.02 29.97
CA ARG A 429 15.82 -15.28 29.34
C ARG A 429 15.11 -16.42 30.03
N ALA A 430 13.95 -16.80 29.50
CA ALA A 430 13.15 -17.91 30.01
C ALA A 430 13.59 -19.25 29.41
N GLY A 431 13.06 -20.35 29.95
CA GLY A 431 13.45 -21.72 29.56
C GLY A 431 14.61 -22.26 30.39
N GLU A 432 14.77 -23.59 30.42
CA GLU A 432 15.79 -24.26 31.25
C GLU A 432 17.23 -23.90 30.86
N ARG A 433 17.46 -23.49 29.60
CA ARG A 433 18.77 -23.04 29.09
C ARG A 433 18.82 -21.52 28.90
N GLY A 434 17.77 -20.78 29.29
CA GLY A 434 17.63 -19.36 29.02
C GLY A 434 17.59 -19.04 27.52
N GLU A 435 16.96 -19.95 26.75
CA GLU A 435 16.87 -19.91 25.29
C GLU A 435 15.66 -19.15 24.75
N VAL A 436 14.70 -18.80 25.62
CA VAL A 436 13.49 -18.08 25.22
C VAL A 436 13.67 -16.60 25.56
N LEU A 437 13.63 -15.73 24.55
CA LEU A 437 13.56 -14.29 24.76
C LEU A 437 12.12 -13.93 25.16
N HIS A 438 11.95 -13.49 26.41
CA HIS A 438 10.69 -13.01 26.93
C HIS A 438 10.78 -11.51 27.17
N VAL A 439 10.03 -10.73 26.38
CA VAL A 439 9.93 -9.28 26.55
C VAL A 439 8.58 -8.96 27.14
N ARG A 440 8.60 -8.36 28.32
CA ARG A 440 7.40 -7.92 29.03
C ARG A 440 7.37 -6.40 29.06
N VAL A 441 6.24 -5.81 28.69
CA VAL A 441 5.96 -4.38 28.88
C VAL A 441 4.89 -4.22 29.95
N VAL A 442 5.14 -3.33 30.90
CA VAL A 442 4.20 -2.94 31.96
C VAL A 442 3.90 -1.46 31.80
N VAL A 443 2.62 -1.13 31.66
CA VAL A 443 2.16 0.26 31.53
C VAL A 443 2.32 0.94 32.89
N GLN A 444 2.96 2.12 32.92
CA GLN A 444 3.24 2.83 34.17
C GLN A 444 1.95 3.30 34.87
N ARG A 445 0.93 3.62 34.09
CA ARG A 445 -0.37 4.03 34.61
C ARG A 445 -1.17 2.83 35.07
N THR A 446 -1.60 2.84 36.33
CA THR A 446 -2.56 1.88 36.89
C THR A 446 -4.00 2.37 36.74
N LEU A 447 -4.97 1.45 36.72
CA LEU A 447 -6.41 1.73 36.75
C LEU A 447 -7.02 1.26 38.07
N PRO A 448 -8.09 1.89 38.57
CA PRO A 448 -8.83 1.38 39.72
C PRO A 448 -9.49 0.00 39.44
N ALA A 449 -9.56 -0.86 40.44
CA ALA A 449 -10.11 -2.23 40.31
C ALA A 449 -11.58 -2.29 39.81
N ASP A 450 -12.38 -1.25 40.03
CA ASP A 450 -13.77 -1.18 39.55
C ASP A 450 -13.87 -1.00 38.01
N ARG A 451 -12.75 -0.73 37.32
CA ARG A 451 -12.67 -0.60 35.86
C ARG A 451 -12.16 -1.85 35.14
N LEU A 452 -12.19 -3.00 35.81
CA LEU A 452 -11.72 -4.28 35.26
C LEU A 452 -12.36 -4.63 33.90
N MET A 453 -13.65 -4.37 33.73
CA MET A 453 -14.36 -4.64 32.48
C MET A 453 -13.84 -3.79 31.30
N GLU A 454 -13.47 -2.54 31.56
CA GLU A 454 -12.92 -1.66 30.55
C GLU A 454 -11.49 -2.03 30.18
N ALA A 455 -10.67 -2.37 31.19
CA ALA A 455 -9.33 -2.87 30.98
C ALA A 455 -9.33 -4.16 30.13
N TYR A 456 -10.28 -5.07 30.39
CA TYR A 456 -10.47 -6.25 29.55
C TYR A 456 -10.95 -5.93 28.14
N ALA A 457 -11.89 -4.99 27.99
CA ALA A 457 -12.33 -4.57 26.66
C ALA A 457 -11.16 -4.02 25.83
N PHE A 458 -10.32 -3.17 26.43
CA PHE A 458 -9.11 -2.65 25.80
C PHE A 458 -8.13 -3.77 25.42
N CYS A 459 -7.76 -4.65 26.35
CA CYS A 459 -6.83 -5.74 26.04
C CYS A 459 -7.38 -6.72 25.00
N ASN A 460 -8.69 -6.99 25.01
CA ASN A 460 -9.32 -7.86 24.01
C ASN A 460 -9.34 -7.21 22.62
N ALA A 461 -9.66 -5.91 22.53
CA ALA A 461 -9.58 -5.17 21.27
C ALA A 461 -8.13 -5.14 20.75
N TRP A 462 -7.17 -4.85 21.62
CA TRP A 462 -5.75 -4.89 21.26
C TRP A 462 -5.33 -6.24 20.69
N ASN A 463 -5.66 -7.33 21.38
CA ASN A 463 -5.29 -8.68 20.96
C ASN A 463 -6.07 -9.16 19.71
N HIS A 464 -7.22 -8.56 19.43
CA HIS A 464 -7.97 -8.81 18.21
C HIS A 464 -7.33 -8.11 17.01
N ASP A 465 -6.97 -6.84 17.17
CA ASP A 465 -6.52 -5.97 16.08
C ASP A 465 -5.01 -6.05 15.81
N ARG A 466 -4.21 -6.51 16.78
CA ARG A 466 -2.74 -6.48 16.73
C ARG A 466 -2.12 -7.80 17.15
N VAL A 467 -1.02 -8.14 16.48
CA VAL A 467 -0.30 -9.42 16.69
C VAL A 467 0.55 -9.39 17.97
N LEU A 468 1.14 -8.25 18.33
CA LEU A 468 2.04 -8.10 19.49
C LEU A 468 1.86 -6.70 20.14
N PRO A 469 2.14 -6.57 21.46
CA PRO A 469 2.29 -7.66 22.41
C PRO A 469 0.95 -8.35 22.70
N LYS A 470 1.00 -9.56 23.28
CA LYS A 470 -0.20 -10.19 23.87
C LYS A 470 -0.56 -9.42 25.15
N ALA A 471 -1.59 -8.60 25.08
CA ALA A 471 -2.06 -7.73 26.16
C ALA A 471 -2.92 -8.47 27.20
N TYR A 472 -2.78 -8.13 28.47
CA TYR A 472 -3.60 -8.64 29.56
C TYR A 472 -3.64 -7.67 30.74
N VAL A 473 -4.62 -7.89 31.61
CA VAL A 473 -4.81 -7.13 32.85
C VAL A 473 -4.35 -7.97 34.02
N HIS A 474 -3.56 -7.37 34.91
CA HIS A 474 -3.15 -7.95 36.18
C HIS A 474 -3.78 -7.16 37.33
N ASP A 475 -4.65 -7.80 38.11
CA ASP A 475 -5.19 -7.26 39.36
C ASP A 475 -4.15 -7.46 40.47
N THR A 476 -3.69 -6.37 41.08
CA THR A 476 -2.67 -6.41 42.14
C THR A 476 -3.21 -6.93 43.47
N GLY A 477 -4.55 -6.98 43.63
CA GLY A 477 -5.21 -7.28 44.89
C GLY A 477 -5.20 -6.11 45.89
N GLU A 478 -4.57 -4.99 45.55
CA GLU A 478 -4.49 -3.77 46.36
C GLU A 478 -5.46 -2.67 45.88
N GLY A 479 -6.41 -3.04 45.01
CA GLY A 479 -7.40 -2.12 44.44
C GLY A 479 -6.96 -1.44 43.14
N GLU A 480 -5.85 -1.89 42.55
CA GLU A 480 -5.30 -1.37 41.30
C GLU A 480 -5.14 -2.48 40.25
N LEU A 481 -5.28 -2.10 38.98
CA LEU A 481 -5.10 -2.93 37.81
C LEU A 481 -3.91 -2.41 37.03
N ILE A 482 -3.04 -3.34 36.64
CA ILE A 482 -1.89 -3.10 35.79
C ILE A 482 -2.19 -3.68 34.42
N LEU A 483 -2.01 -2.89 33.37
CA LEU A 483 -2.00 -3.41 32.00
C LEU A 483 -0.58 -3.82 31.63
N ALA A 484 -0.46 -5.01 31.04
CA ALA A 484 0.82 -5.56 30.64
C ALA A 484 0.69 -6.26 29.28
N GLY A 485 1.83 -6.39 28.60
CA GLY A 485 1.93 -7.11 27.34
C GLY A 485 3.16 -8.01 27.34
N ASP A 486 3.03 -9.24 26.81
CA ASP A 486 4.17 -10.16 26.67
C ASP A 486 4.45 -10.47 25.20
N ILE A 487 5.73 -10.63 24.89
CA ILE A 487 6.25 -11.14 23.62
C ILE A 487 7.24 -12.25 23.96
N VAL A 488 7.01 -13.45 23.43
CA VAL A 488 7.81 -14.64 23.70
C VAL A 488 8.35 -15.17 22.39
N THR A 489 9.66 -15.29 22.27
CA THR A 489 10.32 -15.88 21.09
C THR A 489 11.24 -17.01 21.52
N ASP A 490 11.01 -18.21 20.97
CA ASP A 490 11.88 -19.36 21.18
C ASP A 490 13.13 -19.26 20.28
N LEU A 491 14.31 -19.25 20.90
CA LEU A 491 15.62 -19.20 20.24
C LEU A 491 16.46 -20.43 20.63
N GLU A 492 15.83 -21.60 20.78
CA GLU A 492 16.47 -22.86 21.19
C GLU A 492 17.68 -23.31 20.35
N HIS A 493 17.74 -22.85 19.10
CA HIS A 493 18.83 -23.13 18.16
C HIS A 493 19.85 -21.99 18.04
N GLY A 494 19.76 -21.01 18.94
CA GLY A 494 20.57 -19.80 18.96
C GLY A 494 20.05 -18.72 18.01
N VAL A 495 20.68 -17.54 18.09
CA VAL A 495 20.25 -16.34 17.37
C VAL A 495 21.48 -15.59 16.87
N ALA A 496 21.43 -15.14 15.62
CA ALA A 496 22.44 -14.23 15.09
C ALA A 496 22.19 -12.81 15.62
N ALA A 497 23.25 -12.05 15.88
CA ALA A 497 23.12 -10.69 16.44
C ALA A 497 22.13 -9.78 15.66
N PRO A 498 22.10 -9.79 14.31
CA PRO A 498 21.10 -9.01 13.56
C PRO A 498 19.66 -9.48 13.76
N GLN A 499 19.45 -10.79 13.94
CA GLN A 499 18.12 -11.36 14.19
C GLN A 499 17.61 -10.96 15.58
N LEU A 500 18.48 -11.01 16.60
CA LEU A 500 18.13 -10.56 17.95
C LEU A 500 17.76 -9.08 17.97
N ALA A 501 18.51 -8.24 17.25
CA ALA A 501 18.22 -6.81 17.14
C ALA A 501 16.84 -6.52 16.55
N VAL A 502 16.43 -7.25 15.51
CA VAL A 502 15.09 -7.13 14.91
C VAL A 502 13.99 -7.49 15.90
N LEU A 503 14.15 -8.62 16.61
CA LEU A 503 13.17 -9.07 17.60
C LEU A 503 12.99 -8.06 18.73
N MET A 504 14.09 -7.54 19.27
CA MET A 504 14.06 -6.54 20.34
C MET A 504 13.47 -5.20 19.87
N HIS A 505 13.81 -4.75 18.67
CA HIS A 505 13.25 -3.52 18.12
C HIS A 505 11.73 -3.62 17.91
N ALA A 506 11.25 -4.72 17.33
CA ALA A 506 9.82 -4.96 17.16
C ALA A 506 9.09 -4.98 18.52
N ALA A 507 9.69 -5.61 19.53
CA ALA A 507 9.12 -5.68 20.87
C ALA A 507 9.01 -4.30 21.54
N ILE A 508 10.07 -3.48 21.47
CA ILE A 508 10.07 -2.12 22.02
C ILE A 508 9.02 -1.25 21.31
N MET A 509 9.01 -1.23 19.98
CA MET A 509 8.11 -0.35 19.21
C MET A 509 6.63 -0.67 19.46
N THR A 510 6.25 -1.95 19.38
CA THR A 510 4.86 -2.36 19.59
C THR A 510 4.44 -2.24 21.06
N GLY A 511 5.35 -2.49 22.01
CA GLY A 511 5.09 -2.26 23.43
C GLY A 511 4.93 -0.79 23.80
N VAL A 512 5.65 0.13 23.15
CA VAL A 512 5.50 1.57 23.39
C VAL A 512 4.12 2.03 22.94
N GLN A 513 3.71 1.61 21.73
CA GLN A 513 2.38 1.89 21.22
C GLN A 513 1.27 1.33 22.14
N PHE A 514 1.47 0.13 22.68
CA PHE A 514 0.56 -0.46 23.67
C PHE A 514 0.45 0.39 24.93
N ALA A 515 1.59 0.81 25.48
CA ALA A 515 1.61 1.61 26.70
C ALA A 515 1.01 3.00 26.51
N GLU A 516 1.23 3.64 25.36
CA GLU A 516 0.64 4.94 25.03
C GLU A 516 -0.89 4.86 24.94
N GLU A 517 -1.43 3.88 24.21
CA GLU A 517 -2.87 3.70 24.05
C GLU A 517 -3.56 3.27 25.35
N ALA A 518 -2.93 2.38 26.12
CA ALA A 518 -3.41 1.99 27.45
C ALA A 518 -3.44 3.20 28.40
N THR A 519 -2.43 4.07 28.33
CA THR A 519 -2.36 5.30 29.13
C THR A 519 -3.39 6.33 28.70
N ALA A 520 -3.89 6.27 27.46
CA ALA A 520 -4.92 7.17 26.94
C ALA A 520 -6.35 6.81 27.40
N LEU A 521 -6.56 5.67 28.08
CA LEU A 521 -7.87 5.31 28.62
C LEU A 521 -8.43 6.44 29.52
N PRO A 522 -9.74 6.75 29.46
CA PRO A 522 -10.38 7.78 30.28
C PRO A 522 -10.06 7.63 31.77
N LYS A 523 -10.27 8.64 32.61
CA LYS A 523 -10.11 8.50 34.07
C LYS A 523 -11.34 7.91 34.73
#